data_AF-A0A7S0APD5-F1
#
_entry.id   AF-A0A7S0APD5-F1
#
_cell.length_a   1.000
_cell.length_b   1.000
_cell.length_c   1.000
_cell.angle_alpha   90.00
_cell.angle_beta   90.00
_cell.angle_gamma   90.00
#
_symmetry.space_group_name_H-M   'P 1'
#
loop_
_entity.id
_entity.type
_entity.pdbx_description
1 polymer ?
#
loop_
_entity_poly.entity_id
_entity_poly.type
_entity_poly.pdbx_seq_one_letter_code
_entity_poly.pdbx_strand_id
1 'polypeptide(L)'
;KYSDVGYNLACILTFPAHQRKGYGRFLIAFSYELSKKEEKVGSPEKPISDMGQKAYLPYWTSTVVDFLLNQSDESELSIMDISKRTSIMSEDIVFALNRLGILKFINGTYFIDAEREQLMEVAMAHPVKEPRVDSSRLHWTPFITDVKRDKFSIHTKKASIQQEYALKETNKKSSGGAGYHRG
;
A
#
# COMPACT_ATOMS: atom_id res chain seq x y z
N LYS A 1 -17.72 7.11 0.94
CA LYS A 1 -16.64 6.30 1.53
C LYS A 1 -15.29 6.79 1.00
N TYR A 2 -14.92 8.02 1.30
CA TYR A 2 -13.66 8.61 0.89
C TYR A 2 -12.98 9.12 2.16
N SER A 3 -11.65 9.04 2.23
CA SER A 3 -10.86 9.52 3.36
C SER A 3 -9.95 10.64 2.90
N ASP A 4 -10.20 11.87 3.36
CA ASP A 4 -9.35 13.04 3.06
C ASP A 4 -7.91 12.91 3.59
N VAL A 5 -7.70 11.96 4.49
CA VAL A 5 -6.46 11.68 5.20
C VAL A 5 -5.83 10.35 4.78
N GLY A 6 -6.45 9.59 3.87
CA GLY A 6 -5.86 8.39 3.27
C GLY A 6 -5.93 7.16 4.17
N TYR A 7 -6.87 7.13 5.11
CA TYR A 7 -7.04 5.96 5.97
C TYR A 7 -7.65 4.79 5.19
N ASN A 8 -6.95 3.65 5.20
CA ASN A 8 -7.43 2.41 4.58
C ASN A 8 -8.19 1.51 5.57
N LEU A 9 -8.12 1.81 6.86
CA LEU A 9 -8.85 1.10 7.90
C LEU A 9 -9.30 2.07 9.00
N ALA A 10 -10.62 2.16 9.21
CA ALA A 10 -11.20 2.99 10.26
C ALA A 10 -11.22 2.26 11.61
N CYS A 11 -11.87 1.10 11.66
CA CYS A 11 -11.94 0.26 12.85
C CYS A 11 -11.68 -1.21 12.49
N ILE A 12 -10.99 -1.90 13.38
CA ILE A 12 -10.69 -3.33 13.28
C ILE A 12 -10.92 -3.99 14.62
N LEU A 13 -11.55 -5.16 14.59
CA LEU A 13 -11.81 -5.96 15.77
C LEU A 13 -11.53 -7.43 15.46
N THR A 14 -10.85 -8.10 16.38
CA THR A 14 -10.88 -9.56 16.48
C THR A 14 -11.62 -9.91 17.75
N PHE A 15 -12.69 -10.71 17.63
CA PHE A 15 -13.46 -11.16 18.78
C PHE A 15 -12.55 -11.81 19.84
N PRO A 16 -12.80 -11.59 21.15
CA PRO A 16 -11.94 -12.08 22.22
C PRO A 16 -11.57 -13.57 22.12
N ALA A 17 -12.54 -14.44 21.81
CA ALA A 17 -12.35 -15.89 21.63
C ALA A 17 -11.42 -16.27 20.44
N HIS A 18 -11.13 -15.32 19.56
CA HIS A 18 -10.32 -15.49 18.36
C HIS A 18 -9.04 -14.65 18.38
N GLN A 19 -8.76 -13.92 19.46
CA GLN A 19 -7.52 -13.17 19.61
C GLN A 19 -6.31 -14.11 19.71
N ARG A 20 -5.12 -13.58 19.37
CA ARG A 20 -3.84 -14.31 19.37
C ARG A 20 -3.76 -15.52 18.41
N LYS A 21 -4.76 -15.72 17.54
CA LYS A 21 -4.78 -16.75 16.48
C LYS A 21 -4.36 -16.24 15.09
N GLY A 22 -3.76 -15.05 15.02
CA GLY A 22 -3.29 -14.44 13.77
C GLY A 22 -4.33 -13.63 12.98
N TYR A 23 -5.63 -13.74 13.27
CA TYR A 23 -6.66 -13.05 12.50
C TYR A 23 -6.54 -11.52 12.45
N GLY A 24 -6.10 -10.88 13.55
CA GLY A 24 -5.86 -9.43 13.53
C GLY A 24 -4.80 -9.04 12.50
N ARG A 25 -3.71 -9.81 12.41
CA ARG A 25 -2.66 -9.61 11.39
C ARG A 25 -3.19 -9.86 9.99
N PHE A 26 -4.01 -10.90 9.81
CA PHE A 26 -4.65 -11.21 8.53
C PHE A 26 -5.52 -10.04 8.05
N LEU A 27 -6.36 -9.48 8.93
CA LEU A 27 -7.24 -8.36 8.60
C LEU A 27 -6.45 -7.09 8.24
N ILE A 28 -5.34 -6.82 8.95
CA ILE A 28 -4.41 -5.73 8.60
C ILE A 28 -3.79 -5.99 7.21
N ALA A 29 -3.28 -7.20 6.96
CA ALA A 29 -2.70 -7.55 5.67
C ALA A 29 -3.74 -7.38 4.54
N PHE A 30 -4.98 -7.80 4.79
CA PHE A 30 -6.07 -7.70 3.82
C PHE A 30 -6.39 -6.25 3.48
N SER A 31 -6.40 -5.34 4.46
CA SER A 31 -6.64 -3.91 4.19
C SER A 31 -5.55 -3.32 3.27
N TYR A 32 -4.30 -3.76 3.42
CA TYR A 32 -3.21 -3.33 2.53
C TYR A 32 -3.26 -3.99 1.14
N GLU A 33 -3.74 -5.24 1.02
CA GLU A 33 -3.99 -5.83 -0.31
C GLU A 33 -5.07 -5.08 -1.09
N LEU A 34 -6.09 -4.54 -0.41
CA LEU A 34 -7.04 -3.62 -1.02
C LEU A 34 -6.34 -2.33 -1.48
N SER A 35 -5.54 -1.70 -0.62
CA SER A 35 -4.79 -0.48 -0.99
C SER A 35 -3.86 -0.71 -2.19
N LYS A 36 -3.21 -1.87 -2.29
CA LYS A 36 -2.39 -2.26 -3.45
C LYS A 36 -3.23 -2.34 -4.72
N LYS A 37 -4.41 -2.98 -4.65
CA LYS A 37 -5.35 -3.03 -5.78
C LYS A 37 -5.92 -1.67 -6.17
N GLU A 38 -6.04 -0.75 -5.23
CA GLU A 38 -6.42 0.64 -5.47
C GLU A 38 -5.27 1.49 -6.02
N GLU A 39 -4.04 0.95 -6.04
CA GLU A 39 -2.81 1.68 -6.37
C GLU A 39 -2.61 2.91 -5.47
N LYS A 40 -2.90 2.74 -4.18
CA LYS A 40 -2.80 3.78 -3.16
C LYS A 40 -1.96 3.35 -1.97
N VAL A 41 -1.41 4.34 -1.28
CA VAL A 41 -0.85 4.16 0.06
C VAL A 41 -1.93 4.41 1.11
N GLY A 42 -1.81 3.75 2.26
CA GLY A 42 -2.78 3.85 3.33
C GLY A 42 -2.17 3.66 4.72
N SER A 43 -2.93 4.09 5.72
CA SER A 43 -2.60 4.03 7.15
C SER A 43 -3.88 3.75 7.94
N PRO A 44 -3.81 3.12 9.13
CA PRO A 44 -4.94 3.08 10.03
C PRO A 44 -5.38 4.48 10.48
N GLU A 45 -6.66 4.59 10.82
CA GLU A 45 -7.20 5.77 11.49
C GLU A 45 -6.49 6.02 12.83
N LYS A 46 -6.28 7.31 13.13
CA LYS A 46 -5.56 7.79 14.31
C LYS A 46 -6.56 8.45 15.27
N PRO A 47 -6.38 8.31 16.61
CA PRO A 47 -5.27 7.63 17.28
C PRO A 47 -5.39 6.09 17.25
N ILE A 48 -4.26 5.40 17.12
CA ILE A 48 -4.19 3.94 17.19
C ILE A 48 -4.16 3.51 18.66
N SER A 49 -5.03 2.58 19.05
CA SER A 49 -5.03 1.99 20.40
C SER A 49 -3.75 1.22 20.72
N ASP A 50 -3.42 1.02 22.00
CA ASP A 50 -2.25 0.22 22.41
C ASP A 50 -2.24 -1.18 21.80
N MET A 51 -3.43 -1.80 21.75
CA MET A 51 -3.60 -3.11 21.11
C MET A 51 -3.40 -3.02 19.60
N GLY A 52 -3.89 -1.95 18.97
CA GLY A 52 -3.66 -1.65 17.56
C GLY A 52 -2.18 -1.51 17.26
N GLN A 53 -1.42 -0.72 18.03
CA GLN A 53 0.02 -0.55 17.84
C GLN A 53 0.77 -1.88 17.96
N LYS A 54 0.41 -2.72 18.93
CA LYS A 54 0.97 -4.08 19.10
C LYS A 54 0.63 -5.03 17.94
N ALA A 55 -0.40 -4.73 17.15
CA ALA A 55 -0.76 -5.50 15.95
C ALA A 55 -0.11 -4.94 14.68
N TYR A 56 -0.11 -3.62 14.50
CA TYR A 56 0.41 -2.94 13.32
C TYR A 56 1.93 -2.93 13.26
N LEU A 57 2.64 -2.64 14.35
CA LEU A 57 4.10 -2.53 14.32
C LEU A 57 4.77 -3.84 13.85
N PRO A 58 4.44 -5.04 14.38
CA PRO A 58 4.99 -6.28 13.86
C PRO A 58 4.62 -6.55 12.39
N TYR A 59 3.43 -6.13 11.95
CA TYR A 59 3.02 -6.26 10.56
C TYR A 59 3.89 -5.37 9.65
N TRP A 60 4.01 -4.07 9.95
CA TRP A 60 4.85 -3.14 9.20
C TRP A 60 6.30 -3.60 9.18
N THR A 61 6.86 -3.93 10.34
CA THR A 61 8.23 -4.46 10.45
C THR A 61 8.44 -5.67 9.55
N SER A 62 7.61 -6.72 9.67
CA SER A 62 7.77 -7.92 8.85
C SER A 62 7.65 -7.63 7.35
N THR A 63 6.79 -6.69 6.95
CA THR A 63 6.55 -6.33 5.54
C THR A 63 7.70 -5.52 4.96
N VAL A 64 8.23 -4.56 5.72
CA VAL A 64 9.35 -3.71 5.29
C VAL A 64 10.64 -4.51 5.23
N VAL A 65 10.92 -5.34 6.24
CA VAL A 65 12.11 -6.19 6.26
C VAL A 65 12.08 -7.23 5.15
N ASP A 66 10.94 -7.87 4.91
CA ASP A 66 10.78 -8.78 3.77
C ASP A 66 11.02 -8.06 2.44
N PHE A 67 10.53 -6.83 2.28
CA PHE A 67 10.84 -6.04 1.09
C PHE A 67 12.34 -5.79 0.92
N LEU A 68 13.02 -5.31 1.98
CA LEU A 68 14.45 -5.00 1.98
C LEU A 68 15.32 -6.23 1.67
N LEU A 69 15.01 -7.38 2.28
CA LEU A 69 15.76 -8.63 2.06
C LEU A 69 15.66 -9.19 0.65
N ASN A 70 14.58 -8.85 -0.05
CA ASN A 70 14.27 -9.30 -1.42
C ASN A 70 14.69 -8.28 -2.50
N GLN A 71 15.28 -7.14 -2.14
CA GLN A 71 15.88 -6.24 -3.11
C GLN A 71 17.30 -6.69 -3.47
N SER A 72 17.78 -6.28 -4.64
CA SER A 72 19.18 -6.50 -5.03
C SER A 72 20.09 -5.48 -4.34
N ASP A 73 21.29 -5.93 -3.96
CA ASP A 73 22.29 -5.15 -3.20
C ASP A 73 22.79 -3.90 -3.95
N GLU A 74 22.47 -3.76 -5.24
CA GLU A 74 22.93 -2.67 -6.09
C GLU A 74 22.01 -1.42 -6.07
N SER A 75 20.90 -1.45 -5.32
CA SER A 75 19.92 -0.36 -5.31
C SER A 75 19.88 0.40 -3.97
N GLU A 76 20.15 1.71 -4.02
CA GLU A 76 19.77 2.61 -2.93
C GLU A 76 18.24 2.70 -2.85
N LEU A 77 17.67 2.19 -1.75
CA LEU A 77 16.21 2.19 -1.54
C LEU A 77 15.78 3.41 -0.73
N SER A 78 14.82 4.16 -1.27
CA SER A 78 14.19 5.24 -0.53
C SER A 78 12.97 4.76 0.28
N ILE A 79 12.57 5.53 1.29
CA ILE A 79 11.29 5.34 2.01
C ILE A 79 10.10 5.30 1.03
N MET A 80 10.17 6.09 -0.04
CA MET A 80 9.12 6.13 -1.04
C MET A 80 9.02 4.84 -1.85
N ASP A 81 10.14 4.16 -2.13
CA ASP A 81 10.12 2.88 -2.87
C ASP A 81 9.44 1.79 -2.03
N ILE A 82 9.75 1.74 -0.73
CA ILE A 82 9.06 0.86 0.23
C ILE A 82 7.57 1.20 0.26
N SER A 83 7.21 2.48 0.34
CA SER A 83 5.82 2.92 0.42
C SER A 83 5.01 2.48 -0.81
N LYS A 84 5.56 2.71 -2.01
CA LYS A 84 4.91 2.31 -3.27
C LYS A 84 4.76 0.79 -3.38
N ARG A 85 5.74 0.02 -2.90
CA ARG A 85 5.68 -1.44 -3.00
C ARG A 85 4.73 -2.07 -1.98
N THR A 86 4.69 -1.52 -0.77
CA THR A 86 3.96 -2.10 0.36
C THR A 86 2.56 -1.50 0.56
N SER A 87 2.26 -0.37 -0.10
CA SER A 87 1.08 0.48 0.14
C SER A 87 1.00 1.04 1.56
N ILE A 88 2.09 1.00 2.32
CA ILE A 88 2.18 1.60 3.66
C ILE A 88 2.58 3.07 3.50
N MET A 89 1.90 3.98 4.22
CA MET A 89 2.32 5.38 4.25
C MET A 89 3.76 5.55 4.75
N SER A 90 4.48 6.52 4.19
CA SER A 90 5.88 6.80 4.54
C SER A 90 6.07 7.07 6.03
N GLU A 91 5.11 7.71 6.69
CA GLU A 91 5.14 7.99 8.13
C GLU A 91 5.16 6.70 8.97
N ASP A 92 4.38 5.69 8.57
CA ASP A 92 4.32 4.40 9.27
C ASP A 92 5.59 3.58 9.01
N ILE A 93 6.19 3.69 7.82
CA ILE A 93 7.50 3.09 7.49
C ILE A 93 8.61 3.72 8.32
N VAL A 94 8.67 5.06 8.36
CA VAL A 94 9.63 5.81 9.18
C VAL A 94 9.48 5.44 10.65
N PHE A 95 8.24 5.32 11.15
CA PHE A 95 7.99 4.86 12.51
C PHE A 95 8.54 3.45 12.75
N ALA A 96 8.26 2.50 11.86
CA ALA A 96 8.74 1.12 12.00
C ALA A 96 10.28 1.02 11.96
N LEU A 97 10.93 1.68 10.99
CA LEU A 97 12.39 1.65 10.84
C LEU A 97 13.11 2.35 12.00
N ASN A 98 12.57 3.46 12.51
CA ASN A 98 13.09 4.11 13.72
C ASN A 98 13.00 3.18 14.94
N ARG A 99 11.91 2.40 15.09
CA ARG A 99 11.76 1.45 16.20
C ARG A 99 12.77 0.29 16.14
N LEU A 100 13.28 -0.02 14.95
CA LEU A 100 14.32 -1.01 14.73
C LEU A 100 15.74 -0.45 14.88
N GLY A 101 15.90 0.88 14.99
CA GLY A 101 17.21 1.53 15.07
C GLY A 101 18.01 1.52 13.75
N ILE A 102 17.35 1.25 12.62
CA ILE A 102 17.98 1.15 11.29
C ILE A 102 17.69 2.34 10.38
N LEU A 103 17.14 3.42 10.94
CA LEU A 103 16.86 4.65 10.21
C LEU A 103 17.77 5.77 10.69
N LYS A 104 18.53 6.35 9.77
CA LYS A 104 19.31 7.57 9.99
C LYS A 104 18.64 8.74 9.29
N PHE A 105 18.71 9.92 9.88
CA PHE A 105 18.26 11.17 9.28
C PHE A 105 19.43 12.15 9.20
N ILE A 106 19.90 12.41 7.98
CA ILE A 106 21.09 13.21 7.71
C ILE A 106 20.72 14.26 6.66
N ASN A 107 20.97 15.54 6.96
CA ASN A 107 20.74 16.67 6.05
C ASN A 107 19.34 16.74 5.41
N GLY A 108 18.30 16.34 6.14
CA GLY A 108 16.92 16.36 5.60
C GLY A 108 16.51 15.07 4.88
N THR A 109 17.39 14.08 4.79
CA THR A 109 17.14 12.83 4.06
C THR A 109 17.21 11.63 4.99
N TYR A 110 16.30 10.67 4.78
CA TYR A 110 16.30 9.39 5.48
C TYR A 110 17.18 8.37 4.77
N PHE A 111 18.03 7.68 5.53
CA PHE A 111 18.88 6.59 5.08
C PHE A 111 18.56 5.33 5.87
N ILE A 112 18.45 4.20 5.17
CA ILE A 112 18.28 2.89 5.79
C ILE A 112 19.67 2.33 6.03
N ASP A 113 20.01 2.18 7.30
CA ASP A 113 21.30 1.72 7.79
C ASP A 113 21.11 0.34 8.42
N ALA A 114 21.11 -0.68 7.58
CA ALA A 114 20.95 -2.06 8.01
C ALA A 114 21.80 -2.99 7.13
N GLU A 115 22.61 -3.82 7.77
CA GLU A 115 23.27 -4.94 7.09
C GLU A 115 22.28 -6.10 6.89
N ARG A 116 22.57 -6.96 5.92
CA ARG A 116 21.70 -8.08 5.57
C ARG A 116 21.47 -9.03 6.75
N GLU A 117 22.51 -9.28 7.54
CA GLU A 117 22.49 -10.12 8.75
C GLU A 117 21.53 -9.55 9.79
N GLN A 118 21.58 -8.24 10.04
CA GLN A 118 20.67 -7.56 10.96
C GLN A 118 19.22 -7.66 10.47
N LEU A 119 18.98 -7.51 9.16
CA LEU A 119 17.63 -7.70 8.59
C LEU A 119 17.13 -9.14 8.75
N MET A 120 18.00 -10.14 8.59
CA MET A 120 17.66 -11.54 8.83
C MET A 120 17.29 -11.80 10.29
N GLU A 121 18.03 -11.26 11.25
CA GLU A 121 17.71 -11.36 12.69
C GLU A 121 16.33 -10.78 12.99
N VAL A 122 16.02 -9.60 12.45
CA VAL A 122 14.71 -8.97 12.62
C VAL A 122 13.60 -9.81 11.97
N ALA A 123 13.84 -10.40 10.80
CA ALA A 123 12.88 -11.29 10.14
C ALA A 123 12.60 -12.55 10.98
N MET A 124 13.62 -13.12 11.64
CA MET A 124 13.48 -14.26 12.55
C MET A 124 12.71 -13.87 13.82
N ALA A 125 12.91 -12.66 14.35
CA ALA A 125 12.19 -12.14 15.52
C ALA A 125 10.72 -11.78 15.22
N HIS A 126 10.41 -11.46 13.96
CA HIS A 126 9.06 -11.07 13.51
C HIS A 126 8.54 -11.96 12.37
N PRO A 127 8.35 -13.26 12.64
CA PRO A 127 7.92 -14.19 11.62
C PRO A 127 6.49 -13.87 11.17
N VAL A 128 6.26 -14.03 9.86
CA VAL A 128 4.94 -13.92 9.26
C VAL A 128 4.04 -15.04 9.80
N LYS A 129 3.06 -14.67 10.64
CA LYS A 129 2.11 -15.62 11.24
C LYS A 129 0.97 -15.97 10.29
N GLU A 130 0.53 -17.22 10.35
CA GLU A 130 -0.72 -17.66 9.73
C GLU A 130 -1.95 -17.14 10.50
N PRO A 131 -3.10 -16.96 9.82
CA PRO A 131 -3.30 -17.13 8.37
C PRO A 131 -2.75 -15.97 7.55
N ARG A 132 -2.29 -16.24 6.32
CA ARG A 132 -1.88 -15.23 5.34
C ARG A 132 -2.96 -14.90 4.32
N VAL A 133 -2.93 -13.67 3.83
CA VAL A 133 -3.75 -13.26 2.69
C VAL A 133 -3.08 -13.74 1.40
N ASP A 134 -3.82 -14.49 0.60
CA ASP A 134 -3.42 -14.88 -0.76
C ASP A 134 -4.01 -13.87 -1.75
N SER A 135 -3.15 -13.02 -2.31
CA SER A 135 -3.56 -11.96 -3.24
C SER A 135 -4.18 -12.51 -4.52
N SER A 136 -3.83 -13.74 -4.94
CA SER A 136 -4.41 -14.39 -6.11
C SER A 136 -5.89 -14.75 -5.93
N ARG A 137 -6.35 -14.85 -4.67
CA ARG A 137 -7.75 -15.16 -4.32
C ARG A 137 -8.59 -13.93 -4.02
N LEU A 138 -8.03 -12.73 -4.12
CA LEU A 138 -8.74 -11.48 -3.89
C LEU A 138 -9.57 -11.10 -5.13
N HIS A 139 -10.82 -11.57 -5.20
CA HIS A 139 -11.77 -11.15 -6.23
C HIS A 139 -12.47 -9.85 -5.83
N TRP A 140 -11.84 -8.74 -6.16
CA TRP A 140 -12.32 -7.39 -5.83
C TRP A 140 -11.78 -6.37 -6.82
N THR A 141 -12.58 -5.34 -7.11
CA THR A 141 -12.23 -4.19 -7.95
C THR A 141 -12.49 -2.89 -7.20
N PRO A 142 -11.61 -1.88 -7.32
CA PRO A 142 -11.82 -0.56 -6.76
C PRO A 142 -13.12 0.08 -7.21
N PHE A 143 -13.76 0.83 -6.30
CA PHE A 143 -14.85 1.72 -6.67
C PHE A 143 -14.26 3.00 -7.29
N ILE A 144 -14.59 3.27 -8.54
CA ILE A 144 -14.09 4.44 -9.27
C ILE A 144 -14.84 5.67 -8.79
N THR A 145 -14.10 6.65 -8.29
CA THR A 145 -14.62 7.97 -7.88
C THR A 145 -14.05 9.05 -8.78
N ASP A 146 -14.84 10.08 -9.12
CA ASP A 146 -14.43 11.22 -9.99
C ASP A 146 -13.43 12.21 -9.32
N VAL A 147 -12.59 11.72 -8.42
CA VAL A 147 -11.62 12.54 -7.70
C VAL A 147 -10.49 12.95 -8.66
N LYS A 148 -10.49 14.22 -9.07
CA LYS A 148 -9.53 14.79 -10.05
C LYS A 148 -8.06 14.68 -9.62
N ARG A 149 -7.78 14.56 -8.32
CA ARG A 149 -6.43 14.42 -7.74
C ARG A 149 -6.50 13.62 -6.45
N ASP A 150 -6.05 12.36 -6.50
CA ASP A 150 -5.83 11.57 -5.30
C ASP A 150 -4.35 11.68 -4.88
N LYS A 151 -4.10 12.36 -3.75
CA LYS A 151 -2.74 12.57 -3.23
C LYS A 151 -2.11 11.30 -2.64
N PHE A 152 -2.90 10.25 -2.43
CA PHE A 152 -2.44 8.96 -1.93
C PHE A 152 -2.18 7.93 -3.03
N SER A 153 -2.42 8.30 -4.29
CA SER A 153 -2.09 7.43 -5.42
C SER A 153 -0.58 7.23 -5.53
N ILE A 154 -0.19 5.97 -5.75
CA ILE A 154 1.19 5.54 -5.97
C ILE A 154 1.75 6.08 -7.31
N HIS A 155 0.87 6.38 -8.27
CA HIS A 155 1.25 6.95 -9.55
C HIS A 155 1.17 8.48 -9.55
N THR A 156 2.33 9.13 -9.67
CA THR A 156 2.40 10.53 -10.11
C THR A 156 1.86 10.60 -11.54
N LYS A 157 0.70 11.23 -11.75
CA LYS A 157 0.04 11.44 -13.07
C LYS A 157 0.93 11.13 -14.29
N LYS A 158 0.83 9.90 -14.83
CA LYS A 158 0.51 9.83 -16.25
C LYS A 158 -1.00 10.00 -16.28
N ALA A 159 -1.44 11.25 -16.44
CA ALA A 159 -2.82 11.49 -16.82
C ALA A 159 -3.14 10.50 -17.95
N SER A 160 -4.20 9.72 -17.74
CA SER A 160 -5.15 9.08 -18.66
C SER A 160 -5.12 9.47 -20.15
N ILE A 161 -3.95 9.60 -20.78
CA ILE A 161 -3.81 9.90 -22.20
C ILE A 161 -4.42 8.75 -23.00
N GLN A 162 -4.25 7.50 -22.55
CA GLN A 162 -4.83 6.32 -23.22
C GLN A 162 -6.37 6.24 -23.08
N GLN A 163 -6.95 6.62 -21.94
CA GLN A 163 -8.41 6.65 -21.78
C GLN A 163 -9.04 7.82 -22.53
N GLU A 164 -8.38 8.97 -22.58
CA GLU A 164 -8.84 10.12 -23.35
C GLU A 164 -8.75 9.88 -24.88
N TYR A 165 -7.73 9.15 -25.35
CA TYR A 165 -7.66 8.68 -26.74
C TYR A 165 -8.74 7.64 -27.06
N ALA A 166 -9.02 6.69 -26.16
CA ALA A 166 -10.06 5.69 -26.36
C ALA A 166 -11.47 6.33 -26.45
N LEU A 167 -11.75 7.33 -25.61
CA LEU A 167 -13.00 8.10 -25.65
C LEU A 167 -13.14 9.01 -26.89
N LYS A 168 -12.02 9.55 -27.40
CA LYS A 168 -12.01 10.34 -28.65
C LYS A 168 -12.22 9.46 -29.88
N GLU A 169 -11.65 8.25 -29.91
CA GLU A 169 -11.86 7.27 -30.98
C GLU A 169 -13.31 6.76 -31.04
N THR A 170 -13.96 6.52 -29.89
CA THR A 170 -15.37 6.09 -29.84
C THR A 170 -16.33 7.19 -30.30
N ASN A 171 -16.05 8.46 -29.98
CA ASN A 171 -16.88 9.59 -30.41
C ASN A 171 -16.68 10.01 -31.87
N LYS A 172 -15.53 9.66 -32.48
CA LYS A 172 -15.25 9.90 -33.90
C LYS A 172 -15.93 8.87 -34.81
N LYS A 173 -16.15 7.64 -34.32
CA LYS A 173 -16.86 6.58 -35.06
C LYS A 173 -18.39 6.75 -35.07
N SER A 174 -18.97 7.44 -34.08
CA SER A 174 -20.42 7.71 -34.02
C SER A 174 -20.88 8.91 -34.84
N SER A 175 -19.97 9.78 -35.28
CA SER A 175 -20.28 11.03 -35.99
C SER A 175 -20.04 10.99 -37.51
N GLY A 176 -19.54 9.88 -38.06
CA GLY A 176 -19.17 9.74 -39.48
C GLY A 176 -20.18 9.04 -40.39
N GLY A 177 -21.39 8.72 -39.93
CA GLY A 177 -22.32 7.83 -40.63
C GLY A 177 -23.70 8.43 -40.93
N ALA A 178 -23.77 9.63 -41.50
CA ALA A 178 -25.02 10.14 -42.08
C ALA A 178 -24.69 10.98 -43.33
N GLY A 179 -24.57 10.32 -44.48
CA GLY A 179 -24.27 10.97 -45.75
C GLY A 179 -24.75 10.15 -46.94
N TYR A 180 -25.95 10.52 -47.41
CA TYR A 180 -26.45 10.40 -48.79
C TYR A 180 -26.61 9.02 -49.45
N HIS A 181 -27.87 8.62 -49.62
CA HIS A 181 -28.31 7.98 -50.87
C HIS A 181 -29.52 8.74 -51.44
N ARG A 182 -29.28 9.45 -52.55
CA ARG A 182 -30.31 9.78 -53.56
C ARG A 182 -30.39 8.61 -54.54
N GLY A 183 -31.59 8.30 -55.00
CA GLY A 183 -31.92 7.33 -56.03
C GLY A 183 -33.39 7.01 -55.97
#